data_AF-A0A969EM87-F1
#
_entry.id   AF-A0A969EM87-F1
#
_cell.length_a   1.000
_cell.length_b   1.000
_cell.length_c   1.000
_cell.angle_alpha   90.00
_cell.angle_beta   90.00
_cell.angle_gamma   90.00
#
_symmetry.space_group_name_H-M   'P 1'
#
loop_
_entity.id
_entity.type
_entity.pdbx_description
1 polymer ?
#
loop_
_entity_poly.entity_id
_entity_poly.type
_entity_poly.pdbx_seq_one_letter_code
_entity_poly.pdbx_strand_id
1 'polypeptide(L)'
;MSSISSIQGLRTSKKFQKRMSLIIRFIIAIFLIFFSVFPVLWIVSASLNPGNSLSTATLIPKNIGLDNFKTLLSGDDTFGCSSIAQAIPVTFTGEASFESVILYCTWLWNSIKISTISTILSISITTMAAFAFSRFRFKGRQTMLKAILLINVFPGILALVSIFLMVSQIGDIFPVFGLNTHAGLILIYMGGSMGINIWLMKGYLDTIPVTLTSLQWWTVRHTGRFLPCSSCLYYVLS
;
A
#
# COMPACT_ATOMS: atom_id res chain seq x y z
N MET A 1 39.42 -15.84 -48.69
CA MET A 1 39.36 -15.07 -47.42
C MET A 1 38.64 -13.72 -47.61
N SER A 2 37.47 -13.67 -48.27
CA SER A 2 36.81 -12.42 -48.69
C SER A 2 35.33 -12.30 -48.29
N SER A 3 34.75 -13.31 -47.64
CA SER A 3 33.32 -13.36 -47.30
C SER A 3 33.00 -13.03 -45.85
N ILE A 4 34.02 -12.86 -44.99
CA ILE A 4 33.83 -12.58 -43.55
C ILE A 4 33.83 -11.06 -43.27
N SER A 5 34.39 -10.24 -44.17
CA SER A 5 34.42 -8.77 -44.04
C SER A 5 33.08 -8.10 -44.36
N SER A 6 32.19 -8.74 -45.12
CA SER A 6 30.86 -8.20 -45.47
C SER A 6 29.86 -8.26 -44.31
N ILE A 7 30.06 -9.15 -43.34
CA ILE A 7 29.19 -9.28 -42.15
C ILE A 7 29.47 -8.16 -41.12
N GLN A 8 30.68 -7.58 -41.14
CA GLN A 8 31.04 -6.46 -40.26
C GLN A 8 30.48 -5.10 -40.73
N GLY A 9 29.92 -5.03 -41.94
CA GLY A 9 29.33 -3.83 -42.54
C GLY A 9 27.90 -3.52 -42.09
N LEU A 10 27.21 -4.47 -41.43
CA LEU A 10 25.91 -4.22 -40.79
C LEU A 10 26.09 -3.52 -39.42
N ARG A 11 27.01 -2.56 -39.37
CA ARG A 11 27.11 -1.54 -38.33
C ARG A 11 25.86 -0.67 -38.45
N THR A 12 24.78 -1.17 -37.87
CA THR A 12 23.51 -0.49 -37.77
C THR A 12 23.76 0.93 -37.28
N SER A 13 23.40 1.90 -38.13
CA SER A 13 23.53 3.33 -37.85
C SER A 13 23.06 3.63 -36.43
N LYS A 14 23.81 4.44 -35.67
CA LYS A 14 23.44 4.87 -34.30
C LYS A 14 21.97 5.37 -34.21
N LYS A 15 21.40 5.85 -35.32
CA LYS A 15 19.99 6.24 -35.45
C LYS A 15 19.02 5.03 -35.48
N PHE A 16 19.37 3.96 -36.18
CA PHE A 16 18.57 2.72 -36.24
C PHE A 16 18.57 1.97 -34.91
N GLN A 17 19.73 1.87 -34.24
CA GLN A 17 19.82 1.26 -32.91
C GLN A 17 18.95 1.99 -31.87
N LYS A 18 18.92 3.34 -31.92
CA LYS A 18 18.06 4.17 -31.05
C LYS A 18 16.57 3.98 -31.36
N ARG A 19 16.17 3.95 -32.63
CA ARG A 19 14.77 3.71 -33.03
C ARG A 19 14.29 2.31 -32.63
N MET A 20 15.11 1.29 -32.86
CA MET A 20 14.80 -0.09 -32.47
C MET A 20 14.68 -0.22 -30.95
N SER A 21 15.59 0.36 -30.17
CA SER A 21 15.51 0.37 -28.70
C SER A 21 14.25 1.05 -28.18
N LEU A 22 13.85 2.17 -28.82
CA LEU A 22 12.62 2.88 -28.48
C LEU A 22 11.37 2.03 -28.78
N ILE A 23 11.30 1.41 -29.96
CA ILE A 23 10.17 0.52 -30.34
C ILE A 23 10.07 -0.66 -29.37
N ILE A 24 11.19 -1.32 -29.05
CA ILE A 24 11.22 -2.43 -28.10
C ILE A 24 10.70 -1.99 -26.73
N ARG A 25 11.13 -0.82 -26.23
CA ARG A 25 10.63 -0.27 -24.96
C ARG A 25 9.12 -0.02 -25.00
N PHE A 26 8.58 0.51 -26.10
CA PHE A 26 7.14 0.70 -26.25
C PHE A 26 6.38 -0.62 -26.32
N ILE A 27 6.88 -1.62 -27.05
CA ILE A 27 6.25 -2.95 -27.12
C ILE A 27 6.23 -3.59 -25.72
N ILE A 28 7.35 -3.57 -25.00
CA ILE A 28 7.43 -4.08 -23.62
C ILE A 28 6.47 -3.31 -22.71
N ALA A 29 6.43 -1.97 -22.80
CA ALA A 29 5.54 -1.16 -21.99
C ALA A 29 4.06 -1.49 -22.27
N ILE A 30 3.66 -1.60 -23.53
CA ILE A 30 2.29 -1.98 -23.93
C ILE A 30 1.94 -3.37 -23.41
N PHE A 31 2.85 -4.34 -23.54
CA PHE A 31 2.65 -5.69 -23.02
C PHE A 31 2.46 -5.69 -21.50
N LEU A 32 3.32 -4.96 -20.76
CA LEU A 32 3.21 -4.85 -19.29
C LEU A 32 1.91 -4.16 -18.85
N ILE A 33 1.48 -3.11 -19.58
CA ILE A 33 0.21 -2.44 -19.32
C ILE A 33 -0.94 -3.42 -19.56
N PHE A 34 -0.96 -4.11 -20.70
CA PHE A 34 -1.99 -5.10 -21.01
C PHE A 34 -2.05 -6.21 -19.95
N PHE A 35 -0.90 -6.76 -19.58
CA PHE A 35 -0.81 -7.81 -18.55
C PHE A 35 -1.30 -7.35 -17.18
N SER A 36 -1.00 -6.11 -16.77
CA SER A 36 -1.44 -5.55 -15.49
C SER A 36 -2.93 -5.18 -15.47
N VAL A 37 -3.44 -4.65 -16.58
CA VAL A 37 -4.83 -4.18 -16.69
C VAL A 37 -5.80 -5.35 -16.91
N PHE A 38 -5.36 -6.46 -17.53
CA PHE A 38 -6.22 -7.59 -17.87
C PHE A 38 -6.96 -8.21 -16.65
N PRO A 39 -6.32 -8.53 -15.51
CA PRO A 39 -7.02 -9.01 -14.33
C PRO A 39 -8.02 -8.01 -13.75
N VAL A 40 -7.70 -6.72 -13.80
CA VAL A 40 -8.60 -5.66 -13.33
C VAL A 40 -9.85 -5.59 -14.20
N LEU A 41 -9.69 -5.64 -15.53
CA LEU A 41 -10.80 -5.69 -16.47
C LEU A 41 -11.67 -6.94 -16.25
N TRP A 42 -11.05 -8.08 -15.92
CA TRP A 42 -11.78 -9.30 -15.60
C TRP A 42 -12.69 -9.12 -14.37
N ILE A 43 -12.16 -8.52 -13.30
CA ILE A 43 -12.91 -8.27 -12.06
C ILE A 43 -14.07 -7.28 -12.32
N VAL A 44 -13.81 -6.22 -13.10
CA VAL A 44 -14.85 -5.24 -13.47
C VAL A 44 -15.93 -5.88 -14.35
N SER A 45 -15.55 -6.73 -15.30
CA SER A 45 -16.53 -7.45 -16.12
C SER A 45 -17.38 -8.41 -15.28
N ALA A 46 -16.74 -9.15 -14.38
CA ALA A 46 -17.43 -10.09 -13.51
C ALA A 46 -18.43 -9.40 -12.57
N SER A 47 -18.14 -8.18 -12.09
CA SER A 47 -19.06 -7.44 -11.23
C SER A 47 -20.29 -6.88 -11.96
N LEU A 48 -20.19 -6.69 -13.29
CA LEU A 48 -21.28 -6.24 -14.16
C LEU A 48 -22.13 -7.40 -14.74
N ASN A 49 -21.75 -8.64 -14.49
CA ASN A 49 -22.51 -9.81 -14.92
C ASN A 49 -23.69 -10.05 -13.96
N PRO A 50 -24.95 -10.09 -14.43
CA PRO A 50 -26.12 -10.35 -13.58
C PRO A 50 -26.22 -11.81 -13.08
N GLY A 51 -25.30 -12.70 -13.48
CA GLY A 51 -25.25 -14.08 -12.98
C GLY A 51 -24.71 -14.18 -11.55
N ASN A 52 -25.37 -14.97 -10.71
CA ASN A 52 -24.96 -15.26 -9.32
C ASN A 52 -23.71 -16.17 -9.22
N SER A 53 -22.96 -16.38 -10.31
CA SER A 53 -21.82 -17.30 -10.36
C SER A 53 -20.65 -16.78 -11.19
N LEU A 54 -19.47 -16.77 -10.58
CA LEU A 54 -18.19 -16.42 -11.21
C LEU A 54 -17.81 -17.35 -12.37
N SER A 55 -18.33 -18.58 -12.39
CA SER A 55 -18.05 -19.57 -13.44
C SER A 55 -18.68 -19.22 -14.79
N THR A 56 -19.66 -18.31 -14.80
CA THR A 56 -20.32 -17.83 -16.02
C THR A 56 -19.80 -16.47 -16.49
N ALA A 57 -18.84 -15.88 -15.77
CA ALA A 57 -18.28 -14.58 -16.11
C ALA A 57 -17.39 -14.66 -17.34
N THR A 58 -17.74 -13.91 -18.38
CA THR A 58 -16.93 -13.69 -19.59
C THR A 58 -16.28 -12.31 -19.55
N LEU A 59 -15.14 -12.12 -20.23
CA LEU A 59 -14.40 -10.83 -20.24
C LEU A 59 -15.25 -9.66 -20.76
N ILE A 60 -16.17 -9.93 -21.69
CA ILE A 60 -17.21 -9.00 -22.11
C ILE A 60 -18.54 -9.70 -21.82
N PRO A 61 -19.36 -9.19 -20.88
CA PRO A 61 -20.65 -9.80 -20.56
C PRO A 61 -21.59 -9.66 -21.75
N LYS A 62 -22.39 -10.70 -22.03
CA LYS A 62 -23.44 -10.60 -23.05
C LYS A 62 -24.58 -9.67 -22.62
N ASN A 63 -24.81 -9.57 -21.31
CA ASN A 63 -25.79 -8.67 -20.69
C ASN A 63 -25.09 -7.90 -19.58
N ILE A 64 -24.93 -6.59 -19.74
CA ILE A 64 -24.35 -5.70 -18.73
C ILE A 64 -25.46 -5.29 -17.76
N GLY A 65 -25.32 -5.63 -16.48
CA GLY A 65 -26.27 -5.29 -15.42
C GLY A 65 -25.60 -4.47 -14.31
N LEU A 66 -26.33 -3.51 -13.75
CA LEU A 66 -25.92 -2.78 -12.54
C LEU A 66 -26.62 -3.31 -11.28
N ASP A 67 -27.27 -4.46 -11.38
CA ASP A 67 -28.14 -5.00 -10.34
C ASP A 67 -27.32 -5.38 -9.09
N ASN A 68 -26.14 -5.96 -9.26
CA ASN A 68 -25.19 -6.22 -8.17
C ASN A 68 -24.86 -4.94 -7.38
N PHE A 69 -24.63 -3.82 -8.06
CA PHE A 69 -24.33 -2.53 -7.42
C PHE A 69 -25.56 -1.90 -6.77
N LYS A 70 -26.73 -2.00 -7.41
CA LYS A 70 -28.00 -1.52 -6.85
C LYS A 70 -28.38 -2.30 -5.60
N THR A 71 -28.17 -3.62 -5.56
CA THR A 71 -28.39 -4.43 -4.36
C THR A 71 -27.47 -3.99 -3.22
N LEU A 72 -26.19 -3.68 -3.50
CA LEU A 72 -25.22 -3.25 -2.50
C LEU A 72 -25.40 -1.80 -2.01
N LEU A 73 -25.88 -0.88 -2.87
CA LEU A 73 -25.96 0.55 -2.57
C LEU A 73 -27.38 1.03 -2.26
N SER A 74 -28.39 0.39 -2.84
CA SER A 74 -29.80 0.82 -2.80
C SER A 74 -30.74 -0.27 -2.27
N GLY A 75 -30.24 -1.44 -1.87
CA GLY A 75 -31.08 -2.52 -1.36
C GLY A 75 -31.86 -2.08 -0.12
N ASP A 76 -33.19 -2.06 -0.24
CA ASP A 76 -34.14 -1.82 0.85
C ASP A 76 -33.80 -2.72 2.06
N ASP A 77 -33.63 -2.07 3.21
CA ASP A 77 -33.66 -2.54 4.61
C ASP A 77 -32.84 -3.76 5.03
N THR A 78 -32.16 -4.46 4.11
CA THR A 78 -31.46 -5.73 4.41
C THR A 78 -30.00 -5.74 3.92
N PHE A 79 -29.63 -4.89 2.95
CA PHE A 79 -28.28 -4.87 2.34
C PHE A 79 -27.71 -3.47 2.05
N GLY A 80 -28.48 -2.40 2.31
CA GLY A 80 -28.13 -1.02 1.92
C GLY A 80 -27.34 -0.21 2.96
N CYS A 81 -27.06 1.05 2.63
CA CYS A 81 -26.42 2.03 3.53
C CYS A 81 -27.37 2.59 4.62
N SER A 82 -28.63 2.16 4.67
CA SER A 82 -29.61 2.61 5.66
C SER A 82 -29.37 1.93 7.00
N SER A 83 -29.27 2.75 8.05
CA SER A 83 -28.85 2.41 9.41
C SER A 83 -29.83 1.55 10.22
N ILE A 84 -30.71 0.79 9.57
CA ILE A 84 -31.64 -0.08 10.27
C ILE A 84 -31.05 -1.48 10.30
N ALA A 85 -30.17 -1.71 11.26
CA ALA A 85 -29.92 -3.07 11.75
C ALA A 85 -31.20 -3.54 12.45
N GLN A 86 -32.21 -3.90 11.68
CA GLN A 86 -33.35 -4.61 12.22
C GLN A 86 -32.93 -6.08 12.26
N ALA A 87 -32.79 -6.62 13.47
CA ALA A 87 -32.78 -8.06 13.68
C ALA A 87 -34.12 -8.58 13.17
N ILE A 88 -34.17 -9.02 11.92
CA ILE A 88 -35.31 -9.76 11.39
C ILE A 88 -35.11 -11.20 11.84
N PRO A 89 -35.92 -11.75 12.76
CA PRO A 89 -35.92 -13.18 13.01
C PRO A 89 -36.52 -13.86 11.78
N VAL A 90 -35.66 -14.42 10.92
CA VAL A 90 -36.11 -15.26 9.80
C VAL A 90 -36.41 -16.64 10.36
N THR A 91 -37.66 -16.83 10.78
CA THR A 91 -38.14 -18.11 11.32
C THR A 91 -38.56 -19.02 10.17
N PHE A 92 -37.62 -19.74 9.55
CA PHE A 92 -37.99 -20.76 8.55
C PHE A 92 -38.04 -22.20 9.10
N THR A 93 -37.41 -22.50 10.24
CA THR A 93 -37.43 -23.86 10.83
C THR A 93 -37.15 -23.87 12.34
N GLY A 94 -37.87 -23.11 13.18
CA GLY A 94 -37.76 -23.26 14.65
C GLY A 94 -36.37 -23.10 15.30
N GLU A 95 -35.35 -22.71 14.54
CA GLU A 95 -33.97 -22.51 14.95
C GLU A 95 -33.53 -21.15 14.39
N ALA A 96 -33.12 -20.26 15.28
CA ALA A 96 -32.64 -18.92 14.92
C ALA A 96 -31.26 -19.07 14.26
N SER A 97 -31.23 -19.02 12.94
CA SER A 97 -29.99 -18.86 12.18
C SER A 97 -29.67 -17.38 12.07
N PHE A 98 -28.47 -17.02 12.52
CA PHE A 98 -27.93 -15.65 12.44
C PHE A 98 -27.46 -15.42 11.00
N GLU A 99 -28.36 -15.00 10.11
CA GLU A 99 -27.97 -14.66 8.74
C GLU A 99 -27.16 -13.35 8.78
N SER A 100 -25.97 -13.37 8.18
CA SER A 100 -25.05 -12.25 8.21
C SER A 100 -25.57 -11.13 7.31
N VAL A 101 -26.32 -10.18 7.88
CA VAL A 101 -26.77 -8.95 7.22
C VAL A 101 -25.54 -8.22 6.68
N ILE A 102 -25.43 -8.09 5.36
CA ILE A 102 -24.24 -7.50 4.73
C ILE A 102 -24.34 -5.98 4.82
N LEU A 103 -23.71 -5.42 5.86
CA LEU A 103 -23.63 -3.98 6.05
C LEU A 103 -22.43 -3.39 5.28
N TYR A 104 -22.52 -3.44 3.95
CA TYR A 104 -21.42 -3.05 3.06
C TYR A 104 -20.89 -1.64 3.35
N CYS A 105 -21.77 -0.66 3.57
CA CYS A 105 -21.37 0.73 3.78
C CYS A 105 -20.64 0.93 5.13
N THR A 106 -20.99 0.16 6.16
CA THR A 106 -20.24 0.19 7.44
C THR A 106 -18.91 -0.54 7.33
N TRP A 107 -18.83 -1.63 6.58
CA TRP A 107 -17.54 -2.29 6.32
C TRP A 107 -16.60 -1.38 5.52
N LEU A 108 -17.14 -0.68 4.52
CA LEU A 108 -16.43 0.33 3.75
C LEU A 108 -15.97 1.48 4.66
N TRP A 109 -16.86 2.00 5.50
CA TRP A 109 -16.53 3.06 6.46
C TRP A 109 -15.48 2.62 7.48
N ASN A 110 -15.57 1.41 8.01
CA ASN A 110 -14.58 0.85 8.92
C ASN A 110 -13.22 0.70 8.23
N SER A 111 -13.20 0.23 6.98
CA SER A 111 -11.98 0.09 6.18
C SER A 111 -11.32 1.44 5.90
N ILE A 112 -12.11 2.45 5.50
CA ILE A 112 -11.62 3.83 5.28
C ILE A 112 -11.08 4.42 6.59
N LYS A 113 -11.81 4.26 7.70
CA LYS A 113 -11.40 4.73 9.03
C LYS A 113 -10.07 4.09 9.47
N ILE A 114 -9.96 2.76 9.38
CA ILE A 114 -8.75 2.02 9.78
C ILE A 114 -7.57 2.37 8.88
N SER A 115 -7.75 2.37 7.56
CA SER A 115 -6.66 2.64 6.61
C SER A 115 -6.13 4.07 6.74
N THR A 116 -7.02 5.06 6.90
CA THR A 116 -6.63 6.46 7.05
C THR A 116 -5.84 6.69 8.34
N ILE A 117 -6.36 6.21 9.48
CA ILE A 117 -5.71 6.40 10.79
C ILE A 117 -4.37 5.65 10.84
N SER A 118 -4.33 4.40 10.38
CA SER A 118 -3.10 3.60 10.37
C SER A 118 -2.03 4.19 9.45
N THR A 119 -2.41 4.76 8.30
CA THR A 119 -1.47 5.39 7.36
C THR A 119 -0.85 6.65 7.97
N ILE A 120 -1.65 7.53 8.58
CA ILE A 120 -1.14 8.77 9.21
C ILE A 120 -0.14 8.43 10.33
N LEU A 121 -0.51 7.51 11.22
CA LEU A 121 0.33 7.15 12.36
C LEU A 121 1.59 6.39 11.92
N SER A 122 1.46 5.44 10.99
CA SER A 122 2.62 4.67 10.49
C SER A 122 3.62 5.55 9.74
N ILE A 123 3.16 6.50 8.92
CA ILE A 123 4.05 7.45 8.23
C ILE A 123 4.76 8.35 9.24
N SER A 124 4.06 8.82 10.28
CA SER A 124 4.66 9.68 11.31
C SER A 124 5.81 8.98 12.03
N ILE A 125 5.57 7.75 12.52
CA ILE A 125 6.59 6.96 13.22
C ILE A 125 7.72 6.54 12.27
N THR A 126 7.38 6.09 11.06
CA THR A 126 8.35 5.67 10.05
C THR A 126 9.28 6.81 9.68
N THR A 127 8.75 8.02 9.48
CA THR A 127 9.55 9.20 9.12
C THR A 127 10.50 9.58 10.24
N MET A 128 10.02 9.59 11.49
CA MET A 128 10.87 9.86 12.66
C MET A 128 12.00 8.84 12.80
N ALA A 129 11.67 7.54 12.69
CA ALA A 129 12.65 6.47 12.76
C ALA A 129 13.66 6.55 11.61
N ALA A 130 13.19 6.70 10.36
CA ALA A 130 14.05 6.80 9.19
C ALA A 130 14.98 8.02 9.25
N PHE A 131 14.50 9.16 9.77
CA PHE A 131 15.33 10.34 9.97
C PHE A 131 16.45 10.07 11.00
N ALA A 132 16.11 9.45 12.12
CA ALA A 132 17.10 9.06 13.14
C ALA A 132 18.14 8.08 12.57
N PHE A 133 17.68 7.04 11.85
CA PHE A 133 18.53 6.06 11.18
C PHE A 133 19.26 6.58 9.95
N SER A 134 18.92 7.75 9.40
CA SER A 134 19.65 8.35 8.27
C SER A 134 20.72 9.31 8.78
N ARG A 135 20.36 10.19 9.72
CA ARG A 135 21.20 11.33 10.11
C ARG A 135 22.05 11.10 11.37
N PHE A 136 21.59 10.31 12.34
CA PHE A 136 22.38 10.07 13.56
C PHE A 136 23.38 8.93 13.38
N ARG A 137 24.56 9.12 13.99
CA ARG A 137 25.69 8.18 13.96
C ARG A 137 25.83 7.55 15.34
N PHE A 138 25.16 6.43 15.57
CA PHE A 138 25.22 5.68 16.82
C PHE A 138 25.82 4.29 16.60
N LYS A 139 26.43 3.73 17.66
CA LYS A 139 27.02 2.38 17.63
C LYS A 139 25.90 1.35 17.42
N GLY A 140 26.04 0.46 16.43
CA GLY A 140 25.07 -0.60 16.14
C GLY A 140 23.99 -0.31 15.08
N ARG A 141 24.01 0.87 14.43
CA ARG A 141 23.04 1.28 13.39
C ARG A 141 22.83 0.23 12.29
N GLN A 142 23.91 -0.35 11.76
CA GLN A 142 23.83 -1.32 10.67
C GLN A 142 23.30 -2.69 11.13
N THR A 143 23.64 -3.09 12.34
CA THR A 143 23.15 -4.34 12.94
C THR A 143 21.65 -4.26 13.19
N MET A 144 21.16 -3.14 13.73
CA MET A 144 19.73 -2.93 13.97
C MET A 144 18.93 -2.89 12.66
N LEU A 145 19.45 -2.24 11.61
CA LEU A 145 18.79 -2.21 10.30
C LEU A 145 18.69 -3.60 9.66
N LYS A 146 19.76 -4.40 9.75
CA LYS A 146 19.74 -5.79 9.27
C LYS A 146 18.79 -6.67 10.09
N ALA A 147 18.73 -6.48 11.41
CA ALA A 147 17.83 -7.22 12.29
C ALA A 147 16.35 -6.92 11.99
N ILE A 148 16.00 -5.64 11.79
CA ILE A 148 14.65 -5.23 11.40
C ILE A 148 14.27 -5.82 10.03
N LEU A 149 15.21 -5.92 9.08
CA LEU A 149 14.93 -6.57 7.81
C LEU A 149 14.75 -8.09 7.96
N LEU A 150 15.61 -8.72 8.78
CA LEU A 150 15.57 -10.16 9.02
C LEU A 150 14.26 -10.60 9.70
N ILE A 151 13.74 -9.81 10.64
CA ILE A 151 12.49 -10.15 11.34
C ILE A 151 11.27 -10.18 10.41
N ASN A 152 11.30 -9.42 9.30
CA ASN A 152 10.21 -9.39 8.30
C ASN A 152 10.29 -10.53 7.28
N VAL A 153 11.42 -11.24 7.20
CA VAL A 153 11.54 -12.45 6.36
C VAL A 153 10.85 -13.64 7.03
N PHE A 154 10.59 -13.57 8.34
CA PHE A 154 9.85 -14.59 9.05
C PHE A 154 8.42 -14.71 8.51
N PRO A 155 7.91 -15.94 8.26
CA PRO A 155 6.61 -16.14 7.64
C PRO A 155 5.47 -15.61 8.53
N GLY A 156 4.67 -14.70 7.98
CA GLY A 156 3.60 -14.01 8.73
C GLY A 156 2.53 -14.93 9.30
N ILE A 157 2.33 -16.13 8.73
CA ILE A 157 1.35 -17.11 9.22
C ILE A 157 1.69 -17.57 10.64
N LEU A 158 2.98 -17.77 10.95
CA LEU A 158 3.42 -18.17 12.28
C LEU A 158 3.22 -17.04 13.30
N ALA A 159 3.36 -15.79 12.85
CA ALA A 159 3.14 -14.61 13.69
C ALA A 159 1.66 -14.41 14.06
N LEU A 160 0.71 -14.91 13.25
CA LEU A 160 -0.72 -14.72 13.48
C LEU A 160 -1.18 -15.28 14.84
N VAL A 161 -0.78 -16.51 15.17
CA VAL A 161 -1.13 -17.15 16.45
C VAL A 161 -0.53 -16.38 17.62
N SER A 162 0.74 -15.96 17.49
CA SER A 162 1.43 -15.18 18.54
C SER A 162 0.78 -13.81 18.75
N ILE A 163 0.43 -13.10 17.67
CA ILE A 163 -0.23 -11.79 17.74
C ILE A 163 -1.61 -11.92 18.39
N PHE A 164 -2.38 -12.97 18.06
CA PHE A 164 -3.68 -13.22 18.68
C PHE A 164 -3.57 -13.36 20.20
N LEU A 165 -2.64 -14.18 20.70
CA LEU A 165 -2.44 -14.37 22.14
C LEU A 165 -1.96 -13.08 22.81
N MET A 166 -1.04 -12.34 22.19
CA MET A 166 -0.55 -11.07 22.71
C MET A 166 -1.68 -10.04 22.84
N VAL A 167 -2.53 -9.92 21.82
CA VAL A 167 -3.66 -8.97 21.81
C VAL A 167 -4.75 -9.40 22.79
N SER A 168 -4.97 -10.71 22.96
CA SER A 168 -5.88 -11.23 23.99
C SER A 168 -5.43 -10.82 25.39
N GLN A 169 -4.15 -11.07 25.73
CA GLN A 169 -3.60 -10.72 27.04
C GLN A 169 -3.57 -9.20 27.27
N ILE A 170 -3.25 -8.41 26.24
CA ILE A 170 -3.34 -6.95 26.33
C ILE A 170 -4.77 -6.49 26.49
N GLY A 171 -5.73 -7.15 25.84
CA GLY A 171 -7.16 -6.85 25.93
C GLY A 171 -7.75 -7.02 27.33
N ASP A 172 -7.22 -7.97 28.11
CA ASP A 172 -7.62 -8.18 29.50
C ASP A 172 -7.22 -7.00 30.40
N ILE A 173 -6.15 -6.28 30.05
CA ILE A 173 -5.64 -5.11 30.80
C ILE A 173 -6.22 -3.81 30.23
N PHE A 174 -6.16 -3.65 28.91
CA PHE A 174 -6.61 -2.48 28.16
C PHE A 174 -7.64 -2.89 27.11
N PRO A 175 -8.95 -2.85 27.42
CA PRO A 175 -9.99 -3.35 26.53
C PRO A 175 -10.04 -2.60 25.20
N VAL A 176 -9.54 -1.36 25.14
CA VAL A 176 -9.45 -0.57 23.91
C VAL A 176 -8.54 -1.20 22.86
N PHE A 177 -7.46 -1.88 23.27
CA PHE A 177 -6.50 -2.53 22.37
C PHE A 177 -6.72 -4.04 22.25
N GLY A 178 -7.81 -4.56 22.83
CA GLY A 178 -8.12 -5.98 22.86
C GLY A 178 -8.69 -6.52 21.55
N LEU A 179 -9.14 -7.77 21.63
CA LEU A 179 -9.78 -8.47 20.52
C LEU A 179 -11.08 -7.77 20.09
N ASN A 180 -11.43 -7.90 18.80
CA ASN A 180 -12.61 -7.29 18.20
C ASN A 180 -12.68 -5.76 18.31
N THR A 181 -11.54 -5.09 18.43
CA THR A 181 -11.45 -3.63 18.44
C THR A 181 -10.73 -3.09 17.20
N HIS A 182 -11.12 -1.88 16.78
CA HIS A 182 -10.43 -1.19 15.69
C HIS A 182 -9.03 -0.75 16.09
N ALA A 183 -8.82 -0.37 17.35
CA ALA A 183 -7.53 0.12 17.82
C ALA A 183 -6.49 -1.00 17.94
N GLY A 184 -6.88 -2.21 18.37
CA GLY A 184 -6.01 -3.39 18.33
C GLY A 184 -5.54 -3.71 16.91
N LEU A 185 -6.46 -3.67 15.93
CA LEU A 185 -6.11 -3.89 14.52
C LEU A 185 -5.16 -2.82 13.97
N ILE A 186 -5.40 -1.54 14.29
CA ILE A 186 -4.53 -0.43 13.88
C ILE A 186 -3.11 -0.62 14.45
N LEU A 187 -2.99 -1.00 15.72
CA LEU A 187 -1.71 -1.23 16.38
C LEU A 187 -0.90 -2.32 15.68
N ILE A 188 -1.54 -3.43 15.33
CA ILE A 188 -0.91 -4.55 14.61
C ILE A 188 -0.45 -4.11 13.21
N TYR A 189 -1.30 -3.39 12.46
CA TYR A 189 -0.96 -2.93 11.11
C TYR A 189 0.20 -1.94 11.10
N MET A 190 0.26 -1.07 12.10
CA MET A 190 1.38 -0.16 12.28
C MET A 190 2.67 -0.93 12.58
N GLY A 191 2.66 -1.85 13.55
CA GLY A 191 3.86 -2.61 13.93
C GLY A 191 4.39 -3.52 12.81
N GLY A 192 3.49 -4.23 12.11
CA GLY A 192 3.87 -5.20 11.07
C GLY A 192 4.45 -4.55 9.80
N SER A 193 4.03 -3.33 9.46
CA SER A 193 4.48 -2.65 8.24
C SER A 193 5.73 -1.77 8.42
N MET A 194 6.12 -1.44 9.66
CA MET A 194 7.20 -0.49 9.95
C MET A 194 8.57 -0.91 9.40
N GLY A 195 8.91 -2.20 9.41
CA GLY A 195 10.29 -2.61 9.12
C GLY A 195 10.76 -2.27 7.70
N ILE A 196 9.99 -2.69 6.69
CA ILE A 196 10.30 -2.42 5.29
C ILE A 196 10.14 -0.93 4.95
N ASN A 197 9.14 -0.27 5.53
CA ASN A 197 8.83 1.14 5.28
C ASN A 197 9.92 2.07 5.84
N ILE A 198 10.48 1.77 7.02
CA ILE A 198 11.62 2.49 7.60
C ILE A 198 12.84 2.34 6.70
N TRP A 199 13.08 1.14 6.18
CA TRP A 199 14.22 0.89 5.30
C TRP A 199 14.08 1.65 3.98
N LEU A 200 12.89 1.65 3.37
CA LEU A 200 12.61 2.39 2.14
C LEU A 200 12.77 3.90 2.35
N MET A 201 12.16 4.45 3.41
CA MET A 201 12.23 5.89 3.69
C MET A 201 13.67 6.32 4.03
N LYS A 202 14.42 5.49 4.76
CA LYS A 202 15.85 5.71 4.98
C LYS A 202 16.62 5.72 3.66
N GLY A 203 16.34 4.77 2.76
CA GLY A 203 16.96 4.69 1.44
C GLY A 203 16.77 5.98 0.64
N TYR A 204 15.56 6.53 0.66
CA TYR A 204 15.26 7.83 0.04
C TYR A 204 16.02 8.98 0.72
N LEU A 205 15.95 9.08 2.05
CA LEU A 205 16.60 10.17 2.80
C LEU A 205 18.14 10.17 2.65
N ASP A 206 18.76 9.00 2.49
CA ASP A 206 20.20 8.85 2.29
C ASP A 206 20.67 9.37 0.92
N THR A 207 19.78 9.48 -0.08
CA THR A 207 20.10 10.12 -1.37
C THR A 207 20.21 11.64 -1.28
N ILE A 208 19.64 12.25 -0.23
CA ILE A 208 19.67 13.70 -0.03
C ILE A 208 21.01 14.09 0.63
N PRO A 209 21.85 14.92 -0.03
CA PRO A 209 23.16 15.26 0.48
C PRO A 209 23.06 15.99 1.82
N VAL A 210 23.91 15.57 2.78
CA VAL A 210 23.91 16.09 4.16
C VAL A 210 24.23 17.59 4.24
N THR A 211 24.95 18.11 3.24
CA THR A 211 25.34 19.52 3.15
C THR A 211 24.13 20.46 3.14
N LEU A 212 23.04 20.07 2.48
CA LEU A 212 21.80 20.84 2.45
C LEU A 212 21.18 20.95 3.85
N THR A 213 21.16 19.84 4.58
CA THR A 213 20.62 19.81 5.95
C THR A 213 21.45 20.66 6.90
N SER A 214 22.79 20.58 6.82
CA SER A 214 23.66 21.41 7.66
C SER A 214 23.55 22.90 7.34
N LEU A 215 23.42 23.27 6.06
CA LEU A 215 23.25 24.65 5.62
C LEU A 215 21.92 25.23 6.12
N GLN A 216 20.82 24.49 5.96
CA GLN A 216 19.50 24.92 6.46
C GLN A 216 19.50 25.09 7.98
N TRP A 217 20.14 24.17 8.72
CA TRP A 217 20.26 24.29 10.18
C TRP A 217 21.05 25.54 10.59
N TRP A 218 22.13 25.84 9.88
CA TRP A 218 22.92 27.05 10.12
C TRP A 218 22.09 28.31 9.85
N THR A 219 21.35 28.34 8.75
CA THR A 219 20.49 29.48 8.40
C THR A 219 19.33 29.68 9.38
N VAL A 220 18.63 28.62 9.79
CA VAL A 220 17.55 28.72 10.80
C VAL A 220 18.11 29.22 12.13
N ARG A 221 19.31 28.77 12.53
CA ARG A 221 19.95 29.23 13.76
C ARG A 221 20.25 30.73 13.76
N HIS A 222 20.63 31.32 12.62
CA HIS A 222 21.01 32.74 12.55
C HIS A 222 19.87 33.67 12.12
N THR A 223 18.93 33.20 11.30
CA THR A 223 17.86 34.03 10.72
C THR A 223 16.47 33.73 11.30
N GLY A 224 16.32 32.64 12.06
CA GLY A 224 15.03 32.17 12.58
C GLY A 224 14.05 31.70 11.50
N ARG A 225 14.46 31.62 10.24
CA ARG A 225 13.59 31.28 9.10
C ARG A 225 14.17 30.15 8.26
N PHE A 226 13.30 29.32 7.69
CA PHE A 226 13.66 28.38 6.65
C PHE A 226 13.76 29.13 5.31
N LEU A 227 14.99 29.38 4.86
CA LEU A 227 15.24 29.99 3.55
C LEU A 227 15.45 28.90 2.47
N PRO A 228 14.99 29.15 1.23
CA PRO A 228 15.26 28.26 0.11
C PRO A 228 16.77 28.18 -0.19
N CYS A 229 17.22 27.03 -0.67
CA CYS A 229 18.64 26.69 -0.74
C CYS A 229 19.48 27.65 -1.61
N SER A 230 18.88 28.31 -2.59
CA SER A 230 19.54 29.36 -3.39
C SER A 230 19.96 30.56 -2.53
N SER A 231 19.17 30.91 -1.53
CA SER A 231 19.43 32.06 -0.64
C SER A 231 20.36 31.72 0.53
N CYS A 232 20.39 30.46 0.98
CA CYS A 232 21.32 30.00 2.01
C CYS A 232 22.79 30.12 1.58
N LEU A 233 23.09 29.86 0.30
CA LEU A 233 24.47 29.92 -0.20
C LEU A 233 25.03 31.35 -0.16
N TYR A 234 24.21 32.35 -0.49
CA TYR A 234 24.59 33.77 -0.46
C TYR A 234 24.93 34.25 0.95
N TYR A 235 24.17 33.82 1.96
CA TYR A 235 24.38 34.20 3.36
C TYR A 235 25.60 33.54 4.01
N VAL A 236 26.07 32.39 3.51
CA VAL A 236 27.26 31.71 4.05
C VAL A 236 28.55 32.21 3.38
N LEU A 237 28.44 32.76 2.17
CA LEU A 237 29.57 33.31 1.40
C LEU A 237 29.78 34.82 1.59
N SER A 238 28.89 35.50 2.33
CA SER A 238 29.03 36.92 2.72
C SER A 238 29.39 37.03 4.20
#